data_AF-A0A1G2E1Q3-F1
#
_entry.id   AF-A0A1G2E1Q3-F1
#
_cell.length_a   1.000
_cell.length_b   1.000
_cell.length_c   1.000
_cell.angle_alpha   90.00
_cell.angle_beta   90.00
_cell.angle_gamma   90.00
#
_symmetry.space_group_name_H-M   'P 1'
#
loop_
_entity.id
_entity.type
_entity.pdbx_description
1 polymer ?
#
loop_
_entity_poly.entity_id
_entity_poly.type
_entity_poly.pdbx_seq_one_letter_code
_entity_poly.pdbx_strand_id
1 'polypeptide(L)'
;SEIMLAVLGLIDVVMIANLLIMVIIGGYETFVSRLNKDDDPDCPEWLGHVNASTMKIKLSMALIGISSIHLLKTFIGVNEMTDRAVIAQVGIHLTFVVSAIAMAFTDKLAYKTPHPAPSCPK
;
A
#
# COMPACT_ATOMS: atom_id res chain seq x y z
N SER A 1 30.67 11.03 6.55
CA SER A 1 29.19 10.95 6.62
C SER A 1 28.52 10.79 5.25
N GLU A 2 29.19 11.16 4.15
CA GLU A 2 28.58 11.19 2.80
C GLU A 2 28.10 9.84 2.28
N ILE A 3 28.85 8.75 2.55
CA ILE A 3 28.47 7.41 2.06
C ILE A 3 27.15 6.94 2.67
N MET A 4 26.91 7.22 3.95
CA MET A 4 25.65 6.87 4.62
C MET A 4 24.47 7.64 4.02
N LEU A 5 24.62 8.94 3.78
CA LEU A 5 23.59 9.75 3.14
C LEU A 5 23.32 9.31 1.69
N ALA A 6 24.36 8.92 0.95
CA ALA A 6 24.24 8.40 -0.41
C ALA A 6 23.46 7.07 -0.44
N VAL A 7 23.78 6.13 0.45
CA VAL A 7 23.05 4.86 0.57
C VAL A 7 21.59 5.10 0.96
N LEU A 8 21.33 6.03 1.88
CA LEU A 8 19.96 6.36 2.29
C LEU A 8 19.15 7.00 1.15
N GLY A 9 19.80 7.80 0.29
CA GLY A 9 19.19 8.32 -0.93
C GLY A 9 18.88 7.23 -1.96
N LEU A 10 19.75 6.23 -2.10
CA LEU A 10 19.50 5.09 -2.99
C LEU A 10 18.29 4.27 -2.53
N ILE A 11 18.16 4.04 -1.22
CA ILE A 11 17.01 3.35 -0.63
C ILE A 11 15.70 4.10 -0.94
N ASP A 12 15.71 5.42 -0.87
CA ASP A 12 14.53 6.25 -1.15
C ASP A 12 14.05 6.10 -2.61
N VAL A 13 14.98 6.11 -3.57
CA VAL A 13 14.66 5.91 -5.00
C VAL A 13 14.08 4.52 -5.26
N VAL A 14 14.67 3.48 -4.68
CA VAL A 14 14.17 2.09 -4.81
C VAL A 14 12.76 1.95 -4.26
N MET A 15 12.48 2.65 -3.16
CA MET A 15 11.22 2.58 -2.47
C MET A 15 10.08 3.29 -3.22
N ILE A 16 10.36 4.43 -3.84
CA ILE A 16 9.42 5.11 -4.76
C ILE A 16 9.19 4.25 -6.02
N ALA A 17 10.22 3.61 -6.56
CA ALA A 17 10.10 2.71 -7.70
C ALA A 17 9.17 1.51 -7.41
N ASN A 18 9.26 0.92 -6.21
CA ASN A 18 8.37 -0.16 -5.78
C ASN A 18 6.90 0.30 -5.69
N LEU A 19 6.64 1.52 -5.21
CA LEU A 19 5.29 2.09 -5.22
C LEU A 19 4.79 2.32 -6.65
N LEU A 20 5.64 2.87 -7.52
CA LEU A 20 5.28 3.16 -8.90
C LEU A 20 4.82 1.89 -9.63
N ILE A 21 5.55 0.77 -9.44
CA ILE A 21 5.14 -0.54 -9.99
C ILE A 21 3.76 -0.96 -9.46
N MET A 22 3.52 -0.81 -8.15
CA MET A 22 2.23 -1.13 -7.54
C MET A 22 1.09 -0.29 -8.12
N VAL A 23 1.31 0.99 -8.38
CA VAL A 23 0.33 1.89 -9.01
C VAL A 23 0.08 1.51 -10.46
N ILE A 24 1.12 1.17 -11.23
CA ILE A 24 0.97 0.69 -12.61
C ILE A 24 0.12 -0.59 -12.64
N ILE A 25 0.44 -1.58 -11.79
CA ILE A 25 -0.30 -2.84 -11.74
C ILE A 25 -1.74 -2.62 -11.31
N GLY A 26 -2.00 -1.77 -10.31
CA GLY A 26 -3.37 -1.48 -9.87
C GLY A 26 -4.17 -0.68 -10.90
N GLY A 27 -3.52 0.23 -11.64
CA GLY A 27 -4.13 0.91 -12.78
C GLY A 27 -4.44 -0.07 -13.92
N TYR A 28 -3.52 -0.99 -14.22
CA TYR A 28 -3.73 -2.05 -15.20
C TYR A 28 -4.89 -2.97 -14.81
N GLU A 29 -4.97 -3.41 -13.55
CA GLU A 29 -6.09 -4.22 -13.06
C GLU A 29 -7.42 -3.45 -13.14
N THR A 30 -7.43 -2.17 -12.76
CA THR A 30 -8.66 -1.38 -12.72
C THR A 30 -9.19 -1.02 -14.11
N PHE A 31 -8.31 -0.60 -15.02
CA PHE A 31 -8.72 -0.04 -16.32
C PHE A 31 -8.56 -0.99 -17.49
N VAL A 32 -7.60 -1.93 -17.47
CA VAL A 32 -7.33 -2.83 -18.60
C VAL A 32 -7.84 -4.24 -18.32
N SER A 33 -7.61 -4.79 -17.13
CA SER A 33 -8.12 -6.13 -16.77
C SER A 33 -9.63 -6.19 -16.74
N ARG A 34 -10.33 -5.09 -16.42
CA ARG A 34 -11.80 -5.03 -16.50
C ARG A 34 -12.32 -5.05 -17.93
N LEU A 35 -11.60 -4.45 -18.88
CA LEU A 35 -11.98 -4.43 -20.30
C LEU A 35 -11.76 -5.79 -20.99
N ASN A 36 -10.91 -6.65 -20.41
CA ASN A 36 -10.58 -7.97 -20.97
C ASN A 36 -11.32 -9.12 -20.28
N LYS A 37 -12.32 -8.82 -19.42
CA LYS A 37 -13.10 -9.79 -18.64
C LYS A 37 -14.58 -9.75 -19.05
N ASP A 38 -14.83 -9.78 -20.36
CA ASP A 38 -16.17 -9.89 -20.95
C ASP A 38 -16.43 -11.27 -21.60
N ASP A 39 -15.55 -12.27 -21.44
CA ASP A 39 -15.61 -13.51 -22.26
C ASP A 39 -15.30 -14.84 -21.52
N ASP A 40 -15.53 -14.94 -20.19
CA ASP A 40 -15.39 -16.24 -19.49
C ASP A 40 -16.49 -16.46 -18.41
N PRO A 41 -17.47 -17.36 -18.67
CA PRO A 41 -18.59 -17.65 -17.76
C PRO A 41 -18.23 -18.39 -16.46
N ASP A 42 -17.00 -18.90 -16.31
CA ASP A 42 -16.66 -19.90 -15.28
C ASP A 42 -15.76 -19.38 -14.16
N CYS A 43 -15.46 -18.08 -14.12
CA CYS A 43 -14.65 -17.50 -13.04
C CYS A 43 -15.52 -17.02 -11.85
N PRO A 44 -15.48 -17.68 -10.68
CA PRO A 44 -16.32 -17.30 -9.56
C PRO A 44 -15.88 -15.99 -8.90
N GLU A 45 -16.84 -15.15 -8.50
CA GLU A 45 -16.62 -13.78 -8.00
C GLU A 45 -15.73 -13.66 -6.73
N TRP A 46 -15.62 -14.74 -5.93
CA TRP A 46 -14.79 -14.75 -4.72
C TRP A 46 -13.28 -14.65 -5.02
N LEU A 47 -12.83 -14.93 -6.24
CA LEU A 47 -11.42 -14.77 -6.62
C LEU A 47 -11.07 -13.30 -6.96
N GLY A 48 -12.05 -12.52 -7.43
CA GLY A 48 -11.88 -11.10 -7.76
C GLY A 48 -11.88 -10.19 -6.54
N HIS A 49 -12.72 -10.47 -5.54
CA HIS A 49 -12.79 -9.66 -4.31
C HIS A 49 -11.51 -9.77 -3.45
N VAL A 50 -10.91 -10.97 -3.39
CA VAL A 50 -9.69 -11.21 -2.60
C VAL A 50 -8.49 -10.48 -3.22
N ASN A 51 -8.45 -10.36 -4.55
CA ASN A 51 -7.38 -9.62 -5.22
C ASN A 51 -7.49 -8.10 -5.00
N ALA A 52 -8.69 -7.53 -5.09
CA ALA A 52 -8.91 -6.09 -4.87
C ALA A 52 -8.62 -5.65 -3.42
N SER A 53 -8.96 -6.49 -2.45
CA SER A 53 -8.74 -6.24 -1.01
C SER A 53 -7.25 -6.33 -0.65
N THR A 54 -6.56 -7.36 -1.14
CA THR A 54 -5.11 -7.53 -0.91
C THR A 54 -4.26 -6.49 -1.64
N MET A 55 -4.71 -5.97 -2.78
CA MET A 55 -4.03 -4.88 -3.48
C MET A 55 -4.04 -3.57 -2.69
N LYS A 56 -5.17 -3.20 -2.07
CA LYS A 56 -5.29 -1.98 -1.23
C LYS A 56 -4.39 -2.05 0.01
N ILE A 57 -4.30 -3.23 0.62
CA ILE A 57 -3.44 -3.46 1.80
C ILE A 57 -1.96 -3.34 1.43
N LYS A 58 -1.53 -3.95 0.31
CA LYS A 58 -0.15 -3.86 -0.18
C LYS A 58 0.26 -2.42 -0.48
N LEU A 59 -0.63 -1.62 -1.08
CA LEU A 59 -0.38 -0.21 -1.35
C LEU A 59 -0.24 0.60 -0.05
N SER A 60 -1.11 0.36 0.93
CA SER A 60 -1.03 1.02 2.24
C SER A 60 0.25 0.70 2.99
N MET A 61 0.68 -0.57 2.99
CA MET A 61 1.96 -0.97 3.59
C MET A 61 3.16 -0.31 2.90
N ALA A 62 3.15 -0.18 1.58
CA ALA A 62 4.19 0.51 0.84
C ALA A 62 4.29 2.00 1.23
N LEU A 63 3.15 2.70 1.34
CA LEU A 63 3.10 4.10 1.77
C LEU A 63 3.62 4.32 3.20
N ILE A 64 3.27 3.44 4.14
CA ILE A 64 3.80 3.49 5.51
C ILE A 64 5.32 3.29 5.50
N GLY A 65 5.81 2.28 4.79
CA GLY A 65 7.25 2.01 4.66
C GLY A 65 8.02 3.22 4.12
N ILE A 66 7.44 3.94 3.15
CA ILE A 66 7.97 5.19 2.62
C ILE A 66 8.13 6.26 3.67
N SER A 67 7.04 6.51 4.38
CA SER A 67 7.02 7.50 5.45
C SER A 67 8.01 7.15 6.58
N SER A 68 8.18 5.86 6.92
CA SER A 68 9.12 5.39 7.94
C SER A 68 10.59 5.67 7.58
N ILE A 69 10.99 5.40 6.33
CA ILE A 69 12.38 5.64 5.88
C ILE A 69 12.70 7.14 5.88
N HIS A 70 11.74 7.96 5.48
CA HIS A 70 11.87 9.41 5.60
C HIS A 70 12.10 9.83 7.06
N LEU A 71 11.37 9.26 8.03
CA LEU A 71 11.58 9.54 9.46
C LEU A 71 12.97 9.12 9.95
N LEU A 72 13.46 7.97 9.48
CA LEU A 72 14.80 7.48 9.83
C LEU A 72 15.89 8.42 9.31
N LYS A 73 15.74 8.96 8.09
CA LYS A 73 16.63 10.01 7.54
C LYS A 73 16.63 11.26 8.40
N THR A 74 15.45 11.74 8.78
CA THR A 74 15.27 12.90 9.66
C THR A 74 15.89 12.66 11.04
N PHE A 75 15.81 11.45 11.57
CA PHE A 75 16.43 11.08 12.84
C PHE A 75 17.96 11.09 12.76
N ILE A 76 18.54 10.60 11.66
CA ILE A 76 19.99 10.61 11.42
C ILE A 76 20.52 12.05 11.25
N GLY A 77 19.72 12.95 10.65
CA GLY A 77 20.06 14.35 10.39
C GLY A 77 19.47 15.36 11.38
N VAL A 78 19.04 14.93 12.57
CA VAL A 78 18.20 15.74 13.48
C VAL A 78 18.83 17.08 13.87
N ASN A 79 20.16 17.15 13.94
CA ASN A 79 20.89 18.38 14.29
C ASN A 79 20.82 19.48 13.22
N GLU A 80 20.43 19.15 11.98
CA GLU A 80 20.31 20.10 10.87
C GLU A 80 18.85 20.47 10.55
N MET A 81 17.88 19.91 11.28
CA MET A 81 16.46 20.09 11.02
C MET A 81 15.77 20.89 12.11
N THR A 82 14.74 21.64 11.73
CA THR A 82 13.94 22.38 12.71
C THR A 82 13.04 21.41 13.49
N ASP A 83 12.93 21.60 14.81
CA ASP A 83 12.06 20.77 15.68
C ASP A 83 10.62 20.67 15.14
N ARG A 84 10.12 21.77 14.56
CA ARG A 84 8.78 21.82 13.96
C ARG A 84 8.64 20.89 12.76
N ALA A 85 9.67 20.76 11.92
CA ALA A 85 9.66 19.84 10.79
C ALA A 85 9.68 18.38 11.26
N VAL A 86 10.47 18.06 12.28
CA VAL A 86 10.55 16.71 12.87
C VAL A 86 9.20 16.31 13.46
N ILE A 87 8.57 17.18 14.27
CA ILE A 87 7.26 16.92 14.88
C ILE A 87 6.17 16.77 13.81
N ALA A 88 6.16 17.63 12.79
CA ALA A 88 5.21 17.53 11.69
C ALA A 88 5.35 16.20 10.93
N GLN A 89 6.58 15.75 10.67
CA GLN A 89 6.85 14.50 9.98
C GLN A 89 6.42 13.27 10.79
N VAL A 90 6.66 13.28 12.10
CA VAL A 90 6.15 12.24 13.02
C VAL A 90 4.61 12.23 13.00
N GLY A 91 3.96 13.40 13.03
CA GLY A 91 2.51 13.51 12.95
C GLY A 91 1.91 12.95 11.66
N ILE A 92 2.53 13.25 10.51
CA ILE A 92 2.13 12.71 9.20
C ILE A 92 2.28 11.18 9.19
N HIS A 93 3.39 10.66 9.70
CA HIS A 93 3.62 9.22 9.77
C HIS A 93 2.57 8.50 10.61
N LEU A 94 2.27 9.02 11.80
CA LEU A 94 1.20 8.51 12.65
C LEU A 94 -0.16 8.51 11.94
N THR A 95 -0.45 9.55 11.17
CA THR A 95 -1.69 9.63 10.37
C THR A 95 -1.77 8.51 9.33
N PHE A 96 -0.67 8.18 8.65
CA PHE A 96 -0.62 7.03 7.73
C PHE A 96 -0.78 5.69 8.42
N VAL A 97 -0.14 5.50 9.57
CA VAL A 97 -0.26 4.26 10.37
C VAL A 97 -1.71 4.07 10.83
N VAL A 98 -2.34 5.11 11.38
CA VAL A 98 -3.75 5.07 11.79
C VAL A 98 -4.67 4.78 10.59
N SER A 99 -4.42 5.41 9.45
CA SER A 99 -5.20 5.18 8.22
C SER A 99 -5.10 3.73 7.73
N ALA A 100 -3.91 3.13 7.79
CA ALA A 100 -3.71 1.74 7.41
C ALA A 100 -4.37 0.75 8.38
N ILE A 101 -4.32 1.05 9.68
CA ILE A 101 -5.04 0.28 10.69
C ILE A 101 -6.55 0.34 10.42
N ALA A 102 -7.11 1.54 10.17
CA ALA A 102 -8.51 1.70 9.81
C ALA A 102 -8.88 0.90 8.56
N MET A 103 -8.05 0.93 7.51
CA MET A 103 -8.25 0.11 6.30
C MET A 103 -8.23 -1.39 6.59
N ALA A 104 -7.28 -1.88 7.39
CA ALA A 104 -7.23 -3.29 7.79
C ALA A 104 -8.47 -3.71 8.61
N PHE A 105 -9.00 -2.81 9.45
CA PHE A 105 -10.26 -3.06 10.17
C PHE A 105 -11.46 -3.14 9.22
N THR A 106 -11.55 -2.24 8.23
CA THR A 106 -12.63 -2.30 7.23
C THR A 106 -12.56 -3.57 6.39
N ASP A 107 -11.35 -4.02 6.03
CA ASP A 107 -11.14 -5.25 5.26
C ASP A 107 -11.55 -6.50 6.04
N LYS A 108 -11.16 -6.57 7.32
CA LYS A 108 -11.57 -7.65 8.23
C LYS A 108 -13.09 -7.72 8.42
N LEU A 109 -13.76 -6.57 8.41
CA LEU A 109 -15.22 -6.51 8.53
C LEU A 109 -15.92 -6.99 7.24
N ALA A 110 -15.38 -6.63 6.07
CA ALA A 110 -15.87 -7.11 4.77
C ALA A 110 -15.74 -8.64 4.62
N TYR A 111 -14.70 -9.24 5.22
CA TYR A 111 -14.50 -10.69 5.22
C TYR A 111 -15.48 -11.48 6.12
N LYS A 112 -16.28 -10.80 6.96
CA LYS A 112 -17.16 -11.43 7.95
C LYS A 112 -18.57 -11.75 7.45
N THR A 113 -18.90 -11.46 6.19
CA THR A 113 -20.11 -11.93 5.52
C THR A 113 -19.81 -13.21 4.75
N PRO A 114 -20.08 -14.42 5.31
CA PRO A 114 -20.04 -15.64 4.53
C PRO A 114 -21.16 -15.58 3.49
N HIS A 115 -20.83 -15.25 2.24
CA HIS A 115 -21.71 -15.55 1.13
C HIS A 115 -21.76 -17.08 1.00
N PRO A 116 -22.94 -17.73 1.07
CA PRO A 116 -23.05 -19.15 0.82
C PRO A 116 -22.55 -19.43 -0.60
N ALA A 117 -21.63 -20.38 -0.75
CA ALA A 117 -21.05 -20.75 -2.03
C ALA A 117 -22.19 -21.17 -3.00
N PRO A 118 -22.25 -20.62 -4.22
CA PRO A 118 -23.20 -21.10 -5.22
C PRO A 118 -22.82 -22.54 -5.59
N SER A 119 -23.80 -23.44 -5.49
CA SER A 119 -23.68 -24.83 -5.90
C SER A 119 -23.46 -24.93 -7.41
N CYS A 120 -22.39 -25.61 -7.82
CA CYS A 120 -22.07 -25.89 -9.22
C CYS A 120 -23.23 -26.67 -9.88
N PRO A 121 -23.75 -26.26 -11.05
CA PRO A 121 -24.71 -27.07 -11.79
C PRO A 121 -24.02 -28.34 -12.32
N LYS A 122 -24.70 -29.49 -12.19
CA LYS A 122 -24.22 -30.79 -12.66
C LYS A 122 -24.20 -30.89 -14.18
#